data_AF-A0A4R2J612-F1
#
_entry.id   AF-A0A4R2J612-F1
#
_cell.length_a   1.000
_cell.length_b   1.000
_cell.length_c   1.000
_cell.angle_alpha   90.00
_cell.angle_beta   90.00
_cell.angle_gamma   90.00
#
_symmetry.space_group_name_H-M   'P 1'
#
loop_
_entity.id
_entity.type
_entity.pdbx_description
1 polymer ?
#
loop_
_entity_poly.entity_id
_entity_poly.type
_entity_poly.pdbx_seq_one_letter_code
_entity_poly.pdbx_strand_id
1 'polypeptide(L)'
;MPNYYEIRHTVGFEETNLVGNVYYVNYVRWQGRCREMFLKEKAPTVLAELREDLKLFTLKVECEFFAEITAFDQLSVRMRLEELTQTQIQFSFDYVKLDEDQETLVARGIQRIACMRGPNTETVPSRVPADLRKALAPYTESQVAARSGLAVLPTRRRDEVARARQATKDAIAAARPKRSLHSVPDDLDEASLREVMARFATGITVLTVAGDEGHGMTANAFTSVSLDPPLVLCCVARPARLHEAIMTTRQFGVSVLGADQEELARYFADRDRPPGAAQFDAVSWLPGPRTGAPLLSGALAWLECDLTQVYNGGDHSIFLGEVLGSFRGDRGEALLFYHGNYQSALPPAIGA
;
A
#
# COMPACT_ATOMS: atom_id res chain seq x y z
N MET A 1 26.90 -25.37 -17.59
CA MET A 1 25.70 -25.28 -16.73
C MET A 1 25.25 -23.83 -16.71
N PRO A 2 23.95 -23.53 -16.63
CA PRO A 2 23.48 -22.15 -16.54
C PRO A 2 24.12 -21.45 -15.33
N ASN A 3 24.55 -20.20 -15.52
CA ASN A 3 25.20 -19.39 -14.49
C ASN A 3 24.16 -18.69 -13.58
N TYR A 4 23.07 -19.41 -13.24
CA TYR A 4 21.99 -18.96 -12.37
C TYR A 4 21.35 -20.14 -11.64
N TYR A 5 20.82 -19.88 -10.45
CA TYR A 5 19.94 -20.80 -9.74
C TYR A 5 18.49 -20.49 -10.12
N GLU A 6 17.68 -21.51 -10.37
CA GLU A 6 16.31 -21.37 -10.90
C GLU A 6 15.30 -22.02 -9.97
N ILE A 7 14.18 -21.36 -9.75
CA ILE A 7 12.93 -22.00 -9.34
C ILE A 7 11.86 -21.76 -10.40
N ARG A 8 10.96 -22.72 -10.57
CA ARG A 8 9.76 -22.57 -11.39
C ARG A 8 8.55 -22.26 -10.50
N HIS A 9 7.70 -21.37 -10.97
CA HIS A 9 6.50 -20.94 -10.26
C HIS A 9 5.34 -20.77 -11.23
N THR A 10 4.19 -21.31 -10.89
CA THR A 10 2.94 -21.06 -11.61
C THR A 10 2.17 -19.99 -10.86
N VAL A 11 1.83 -18.89 -11.54
CA VAL A 11 1.07 -17.80 -10.93
C VAL A 11 -0.33 -18.29 -10.54
N GLY A 12 -0.69 -18.14 -9.27
CA GLY A 12 -2.03 -18.45 -8.75
C GLY A 12 -2.96 -17.24 -8.73
N PHE A 13 -4.27 -17.47 -8.60
CA PHE A 13 -5.25 -16.39 -8.43
C PHE A 13 -5.01 -15.55 -7.17
N GLU A 14 -4.50 -16.17 -6.09
CA GLU A 14 -4.15 -15.49 -4.85
C GLU A 14 -3.04 -14.43 -5.03
N GLU A 15 -2.32 -14.48 -6.16
CA GLU A 15 -1.22 -13.58 -6.50
C GLU A 15 -1.65 -12.46 -7.46
N THR A 16 -2.91 -12.49 -7.92
CA THR A 16 -3.48 -11.52 -8.88
C THR A 16 -4.44 -10.53 -8.23
N ASN A 17 -4.51 -9.33 -8.78
CA ASN A 17 -5.50 -8.32 -8.40
C ASN A 17 -6.85 -8.56 -9.09
N LEU A 18 -7.86 -7.74 -8.78
CA LEU A 18 -9.22 -7.85 -9.36
C LEU A 18 -9.24 -7.78 -10.90
N VAL A 19 -8.20 -7.19 -11.51
CA VAL A 19 -8.05 -7.02 -12.95
C VAL A 19 -7.24 -8.16 -13.61
N GLY A 20 -6.80 -9.15 -12.82
CA GLY A 20 -6.07 -10.34 -13.27
C GLY A 20 -4.55 -10.19 -13.36
N ASN A 21 -4.00 -9.04 -12.98
CA ASN A 21 -2.55 -8.78 -13.01
C ASN A 21 -1.89 -9.13 -11.67
N VAL A 22 -0.65 -9.64 -11.72
CA VAL A 22 0.10 -9.95 -10.50
C VAL A 22 0.49 -8.69 -9.73
N TYR A 23 0.26 -8.70 -8.42
CA TYR A 23 0.68 -7.60 -7.54
C TYR A 23 2.21 -7.59 -7.34
N TYR A 24 2.82 -6.40 -7.36
CA TYR A 24 4.28 -6.22 -7.31
C TYR A 24 4.96 -6.89 -6.10
N VAL A 25 4.26 -6.99 -4.95
CA VAL A 25 4.78 -7.65 -3.74
C VAL A 25 5.16 -9.12 -3.98
N ASN A 26 4.49 -9.78 -4.91
CA ASN A 26 4.70 -11.20 -5.17
C ASN A 26 6.07 -11.46 -5.82
N TYR A 27 6.58 -10.50 -6.60
CA TYR A 27 7.93 -10.60 -7.14
C TYR A 27 8.98 -10.69 -6.03
N VAL A 28 8.84 -9.88 -4.97
CA VAL A 28 9.74 -9.93 -3.80
C VAL A 28 9.56 -11.24 -3.02
N ARG A 29 8.32 -11.73 -2.86
CA ARG A 29 8.06 -13.05 -2.26
C ARG A 29 8.76 -14.18 -3.03
N TRP A 30 8.75 -14.12 -4.36
CA TRP A 30 9.44 -15.11 -5.19
C TRP A 30 10.97 -15.03 -5.10
N GLN A 31 11.56 -13.84 -4.89
CA GLN A 31 13.00 -13.73 -4.55
C GLN A 31 13.30 -14.46 -3.25
N GLY A 32 12.45 -14.25 -2.23
CA GLY A 32 12.52 -14.94 -0.94
C GLY A 32 12.53 -16.45 -1.13
N ARG A 33 11.51 -16.97 -1.81
CA ARG A 33 11.37 -18.40 -2.11
C ARG A 33 12.55 -18.97 -2.89
N CYS A 34 13.06 -18.24 -3.89
CA CYS A 34 14.21 -18.68 -4.69
C CYS A 34 15.47 -18.83 -3.82
N ARG A 35 15.74 -17.86 -2.92
CA ARG A 35 16.87 -17.96 -1.97
C ARG A 35 16.70 -19.08 -0.96
N GLU A 36 15.50 -19.27 -0.42
CA GLU A 36 15.21 -20.35 0.52
C GLU A 36 15.47 -21.72 -0.10
N MET A 37 15.00 -21.91 -1.33
CA MET A 37 15.23 -23.14 -2.08
C MET A 37 16.72 -23.34 -2.40
N PHE A 38 17.42 -22.27 -2.78
CA PHE A 38 18.86 -22.31 -2.96
C PHE A 38 19.58 -22.77 -1.68
N LEU A 39 19.25 -22.19 -0.53
CA LEU A 39 19.88 -22.57 0.74
C LEU A 39 19.60 -24.04 1.08
N LYS A 40 18.35 -24.50 0.93
CA LYS A 40 17.97 -25.89 1.16
C LYS A 40 18.75 -26.87 0.27
N GLU A 41 18.93 -26.56 -1.00
CA GLU A 41 19.49 -27.48 -1.99
C GLU A 41 21.02 -27.39 -2.12
N LYS A 42 21.59 -26.20 -1.97
CA LYS A 42 23.00 -25.91 -2.28
C LYS A 42 23.84 -25.55 -1.07
N ALA A 43 23.22 -25.09 0.02
CA ALA A 43 23.92 -24.66 1.23
C ALA A 43 23.20 -25.14 2.52
N PRO A 44 22.91 -26.45 2.68
CA PRO A 44 22.14 -26.95 3.82
C PRO A 44 22.82 -26.72 5.18
N THR A 45 24.16 -26.62 5.21
CA THR A 45 24.91 -26.27 6.43
C THR A 45 24.61 -24.83 6.87
N VAL A 46 24.55 -23.90 5.93
CA VAL A 46 24.16 -22.49 6.18
C VAL A 46 22.73 -22.40 6.67
N LEU A 47 21.83 -23.25 6.16
CA LEU A 47 20.46 -23.34 6.66
C LEU A 47 20.40 -23.82 8.12
N ALA A 48 21.32 -24.69 8.55
CA ALA A 48 21.45 -25.06 9.95
C ALA A 48 21.93 -23.87 10.80
N GLU A 49 22.95 -23.14 10.34
CA GLU A 49 23.45 -21.93 11.02
C GLU A 49 22.36 -20.84 11.16
N LEU A 50 21.47 -20.70 10.17
CA LEU A 50 20.33 -19.78 10.22
C LEU A 50 19.32 -20.10 11.33
N ARG A 51 19.24 -21.36 11.76
CA ARG A 51 18.39 -21.78 12.88
C ARG A 51 19.05 -21.53 14.24
N GLU A 52 20.34 -21.25 14.24
CA GLU A 52 21.13 -20.94 15.42
C GLU A 52 21.28 -19.42 15.54
N ASP A 53 22.44 -18.87 15.22
CA ASP A 53 22.77 -17.46 15.45
C ASP A 53 22.98 -16.64 14.17
N LEU A 54 23.09 -17.26 12.99
CA LEU A 54 23.25 -16.55 11.72
C LEU A 54 21.93 -15.92 11.29
N LYS A 55 22.01 -14.68 10.81
CA LYS A 55 20.88 -13.96 10.24
C LYS A 55 21.28 -13.30 8.94
N LEU A 56 20.36 -13.32 7.98
CA LEU A 56 20.53 -12.67 6.68
C LEU A 56 19.54 -11.50 6.60
N PHE A 57 20.03 -10.31 6.95
CA PHE A 57 19.22 -9.09 6.98
C PHE A 57 19.13 -8.50 5.58
N THR A 58 17.91 -8.23 5.10
CA THR A 58 17.73 -7.52 3.83
C THR A 58 18.00 -6.04 4.05
N LEU A 59 19.01 -5.51 3.38
CA LEU A 59 19.36 -4.08 3.41
C LEU A 59 18.65 -3.30 2.32
N LYS A 60 18.45 -3.93 1.15
CA LYS A 60 17.87 -3.30 -0.03
C LYS A 60 17.15 -4.34 -0.87
N VAL A 61 16.00 -3.97 -1.43
CA VAL A 61 15.30 -4.74 -2.45
C VAL A 61 14.79 -3.77 -3.52
N GLU A 62 14.99 -4.15 -4.78
CA GLU A 62 14.50 -3.42 -5.95
C GLU A 62 13.89 -4.41 -6.94
N CYS A 63 12.93 -3.94 -7.73
CA CYS A 63 12.36 -4.69 -8.84
C CYS A 63 11.92 -3.73 -9.94
N GLU A 64 12.48 -3.89 -11.13
CA GLU A 64 12.10 -3.21 -12.35
C GLU A 64 11.17 -4.11 -13.17
N PHE A 65 10.08 -3.55 -13.68
CA PHE A 65 9.04 -4.29 -14.39
C PHE A 65 9.05 -3.93 -15.87
N PHE A 66 9.06 -4.94 -16.74
CA PHE A 66 9.11 -4.77 -18.19
C PHE A 66 7.83 -5.23 -18.89
N ALA A 67 7.13 -6.20 -18.31
CA ALA A 67 5.87 -6.73 -18.85
C ALA A 67 4.95 -7.24 -17.74
N GLU A 68 3.64 -7.17 -17.98
CA GLU A 68 2.63 -7.73 -17.10
C GLU A 68 2.53 -9.25 -17.28
N ILE A 69 2.17 -9.92 -16.19
CA ILE A 69 1.88 -11.35 -16.13
C ILE A 69 0.54 -11.57 -15.44
N THR A 70 -0.11 -12.68 -15.80
CA THR A 70 -1.47 -13.00 -15.36
C THR A 70 -1.52 -14.36 -14.65
N ALA A 71 -2.68 -14.71 -14.09
CA ALA A 71 -2.92 -16.03 -13.53
C ALA A 71 -2.54 -17.14 -14.52
N PHE A 72 -1.96 -18.21 -13.98
CA PHE A 72 -1.47 -19.41 -14.68
C PHE A 72 -0.28 -19.24 -15.62
N ASP A 73 0.31 -18.05 -15.70
CA ASP A 73 1.60 -17.89 -16.34
C ASP A 73 2.66 -18.74 -15.62
N GLN A 74 3.50 -19.40 -16.41
CA GLN A 74 4.65 -20.14 -15.91
C GLN A 74 5.86 -19.21 -15.85
N LEU A 75 6.47 -19.11 -14.68
CA LEU A 75 7.64 -18.27 -14.43
C LEU A 75 8.85 -19.12 -14.07
N SER A 76 10.00 -18.74 -14.62
CA SER A 76 11.32 -19.10 -14.13
C SER A 76 11.91 -17.90 -13.40
N VAL A 77 12.15 -18.04 -12.10
CA VAL A 77 12.81 -17.02 -11.27
C VAL A 77 14.28 -17.41 -11.13
N ARG A 78 15.17 -16.61 -11.73
CA ARG A 78 16.58 -16.93 -11.89
C ARG A 78 17.44 -16.02 -11.03
N MET A 79 18.10 -16.57 -10.02
CA MET A 79 18.97 -15.86 -9.10
C MET A 79 20.45 -16.00 -9.51
N ARG A 80 21.19 -14.89 -9.44
CA ARG A 80 22.66 -14.86 -9.63
C ARG A 80 23.33 -14.09 -8.50
N LEU A 81 24.60 -14.39 -8.27
CA LEU A 81 25.46 -13.58 -7.41
C LEU A 81 26.04 -12.44 -8.23
N GLU A 82 25.67 -11.21 -7.88
CA GLU A 82 26.15 -9.99 -8.54
C GLU A 82 27.33 -9.38 -7.79
N GLU A 83 27.25 -9.30 -6.46
CA GLU A 83 28.31 -8.76 -5.60
C GLU A 83 28.46 -9.60 -4.33
N LEU A 84 29.71 -9.82 -3.90
CA LEU A 84 30.01 -10.52 -2.65
C LEU A 84 31.12 -9.77 -1.91
N THR A 85 30.80 -9.24 -0.74
CA THR A 85 31.79 -8.62 0.16
C THR A 85 32.10 -9.55 1.33
N GLN A 86 32.85 -9.05 2.33
CA GLN A 86 33.15 -9.85 3.52
C GLN A 86 31.88 -10.19 4.32
N THR A 87 30.92 -9.28 4.40
CA THR A 87 29.72 -9.39 5.26
C THR A 87 28.41 -9.24 4.50
N GLN A 88 28.42 -8.87 3.22
CA GLN A 88 27.21 -8.63 2.43
C GLN A 88 27.22 -9.42 1.12
N ILE A 89 26.02 -9.69 0.62
CA ILE A 89 25.77 -10.40 -0.64
C ILE A 89 24.71 -9.63 -1.41
N GLN A 90 24.95 -9.37 -2.70
CA GLN A 90 23.97 -8.85 -3.62
C GLN A 90 23.60 -9.90 -4.65
N PHE A 91 22.31 -10.13 -4.79
CA PHE A 91 21.74 -11.01 -5.80
C PHE A 91 21.02 -10.19 -6.87
N SER A 92 21.15 -10.63 -8.11
CA SER A 92 20.25 -10.23 -9.19
C SER A 92 19.24 -11.35 -9.47
N PHE A 93 18.02 -10.97 -9.84
CA PHE A 93 16.92 -11.88 -10.15
C PHE A 93 16.36 -11.53 -11.52
N ASP A 94 16.31 -12.48 -12.44
CA ASP A 94 15.50 -12.34 -13.66
C ASP A 94 14.19 -13.12 -13.49
N TYR A 95 13.07 -12.49 -13.81
CA TYR A 95 11.77 -13.14 -13.87
C TYR A 95 11.45 -13.38 -15.33
N VAL A 96 11.40 -14.65 -15.71
CA VAL A 96 11.24 -15.06 -17.10
C VAL A 96 9.94 -15.81 -17.25
N LYS A 97 9.00 -15.27 -18.03
CA LYS A 97 7.81 -15.99 -18.44
C LYS A 97 8.20 -17.07 -19.45
N LEU A 98 7.73 -18.28 -19.19
CA LEU A 98 7.94 -19.46 -20.01
C LEU A 98 6.66 -19.72 -20.83
N ASP A 99 6.77 -19.53 -22.14
CA ASP A 99 5.78 -19.98 -23.11
C ASP A 99 6.33 -21.25 -23.81
N GLU A 100 5.49 -21.94 -24.61
CA GLU A 100 5.81 -23.26 -25.20
C GLU A 100 7.20 -23.35 -25.85
N ASP A 101 7.64 -22.27 -26.54
CA ASP A 101 8.95 -22.19 -27.20
C ASP A 101 9.68 -20.84 -26.96
N GLN A 102 9.19 -20.00 -26.04
CA GLN A 102 9.75 -18.65 -25.84
C GLN A 102 9.96 -18.32 -24.36
N GLU A 103 11.11 -17.71 -24.09
CA GLU A 103 11.42 -17.09 -22.81
C GLU A 103 11.33 -15.57 -22.92
N THR A 104 10.51 -14.96 -22.07
CA THR A 104 10.31 -13.50 -22.05
C THR A 104 10.70 -12.93 -20.69
N LEU A 105 11.65 -12.00 -20.65
CA LEU A 105 12.00 -11.28 -19.42
C LEU A 105 10.86 -10.31 -19.06
N VAL A 106 10.23 -10.52 -17.91
CA VAL A 106 9.09 -9.71 -17.45
C VAL A 106 9.45 -8.73 -16.34
N ALA A 107 10.49 -9.03 -15.57
CA ALA A 107 11.03 -8.14 -14.54
C ALA A 107 12.48 -8.48 -14.21
N ARG A 108 13.18 -7.54 -13.55
CA ARG A 108 14.50 -7.76 -12.95
C ARG A 108 14.52 -7.24 -11.52
N GLY A 109 14.94 -8.08 -10.59
CA GLY A 109 15.09 -7.74 -9.18
C GLY A 109 16.55 -7.64 -8.76
N ILE A 110 16.79 -6.84 -7.72
CA ILE A 110 18.06 -6.81 -7.00
C ILE A 110 17.74 -6.95 -5.52
N GLN A 111 18.56 -7.71 -4.80
CA GLN A 111 18.46 -7.78 -3.34
C GLN A 111 19.83 -7.82 -2.70
N ARG A 112 20.06 -6.90 -1.76
CA ARG A 112 21.28 -6.83 -0.95
C ARG A 112 20.98 -7.31 0.46
N ILE A 113 21.77 -8.25 0.94
CA ILE A 113 21.68 -8.80 2.28
C ILE A 113 22.98 -8.64 3.05
N ALA A 114 22.89 -8.47 4.37
CA ALA A 114 24.00 -8.53 5.31
C ALA A 114 23.92 -9.81 6.14
N CYS A 115 25.07 -10.46 6.33
CA CYS A 115 25.25 -11.52 7.31
C CYS A 115 25.48 -10.90 8.69
N MET A 116 24.64 -11.28 9.64
CA MET A 116 24.70 -10.82 11.02
C MET A 116 24.70 -12.03 11.95
N ARG A 117 25.32 -11.94 13.13
CA ARG A 117 25.23 -12.96 14.19
C ARG A 117 24.84 -12.38 15.53
N GLY A 118 24.22 -13.20 16.37
CA GLY A 118 23.83 -12.84 17.74
C GLY A 118 22.31 -12.82 17.95
N PRO A 119 21.84 -12.49 19.17
CA PRO A 119 20.41 -12.44 19.51
C PRO A 119 19.68 -11.33 18.72
N ASN A 120 18.34 -11.40 18.60
CA ASN A 120 17.56 -10.48 17.75
C ASN A 120 17.74 -9.00 18.11
N THR A 121 18.05 -8.71 19.36
CA THR A 121 18.19 -7.36 19.89
C THR A 121 19.62 -6.81 19.82
N GLU A 122 20.63 -7.65 19.57
CA GLU A 122 22.05 -7.27 19.62
C GLU A 122 22.87 -8.00 18.54
N THR A 123 22.43 -7.94 17.28
CA THR A 123 23.16 -8.56 16.17
C THR A 123 24.37 -7.73 15.76
N VAL A 124 25.48 -8.39 15.45
CA VAL A 124 26.70 -7.76 14.90
C VAL A 124 26.99 -8.26 13.49
N PRO A 125 27.58 -7.43 12.60
CA PRO A 125 28.00 -7.88 11.28
C PRO A 125 28.96 -9.07 11.38
N SER A 126 28.66 -10.12 10.63
CA SER A 126 29.48 -11.33 10.57
C SER A 126 29.94 -11.60 9.16
N ARG A 127 31.06 -12.33 9.01
CA ARG A 127 31.50 -12.76 7.68
C ARG A 127 30.46 -13.68 7.05
N VAL A 128 30.32 -13.60 5.72
CA VAL A 128 29.55 -14.58 4.93
C VAL A 128 30.12 -15.97 5.22
N PRO A 129 29.30 -17.00 5.53
CA PRO A 129 29.80 -18.36 5.76
C PRO A 129 30.60 -18.90 4.57
N ALA A 130 31.65 -19.68 4.85
CA ALA A 130 32.52 -20.23 3.79
C ALA A 130 31.74 -21.16 2.84
N ASP A 131 30.85 -21.97 3.40
CA ASP A 131 29.97 -22.86 2.63
C ASP A 131 29.00 -22.08 1.75
N LEU A 132 28.47 -20.94 2.23
CA LEU A 132 27.62 -20.08 1.41
C LEU A 132 28.39 -19.50 0.21
N ARG A 133 29.62 -19.01 0.45
CA ARG A 133 30.49 -18.51 -0.63
C ARG A 133 30.79 -19.60 -1.66
N LYS A 134 31.11 -20.81 -1.20
CA LYS A 134 31.39 -21.96 -2.07
C LYS A 134 30.16 -22.35 -2.90
N ALA A 135 28.98 -22.35 -2.27
CA ALA A 135 27.72 -22.67 -2.93
C ALA A 135 27.32 -21.62 -3.97
N LEU A 136 27.64 -20.35 -3.74
CA LEU A 136 27.33 -19.24 -4.64
C LEU A 136 28.32 -19.07 -5.80
N ALA A 137 29.56 -19.56 -5.66
CA ALA A 137 30.60 -19.39 -6.67
C ALA A 137 30.18 -19.79 -8.11
N PRO A 138 29.42 -20.88 -8.34
CA PRO A 138 28.96 -21.27 -9.69
C PRO A 138 27.92 -20.34 -10.32
N TYR A 139 27.40 -19.37 -9.57
CA TYR A 139 26.32 -18.46 -9.97
C TYR A 139 26.81 -17.00 -10.06
N THR A 140 28.12 -16.79 -10.03
CA THR A 140 28.74 -15.46 -10.09
C THR A 140 28.63 -14.92 -11.50
N GLU A 141 28.06 -13.73 -11.65
CA GLU A 141 27.98 -13.06 -12.94
C GLU A 141 29.39 -12.81 -13.48
N SER A 142 29.77 -13.53 -14.55
CA SER A 142 31.02 -13.28 -15.26
C SER A 142 30.83 -12.01 -16.07
N GLN A 143 31.65 -10.98 -15.85
CA GLN A 143 31.65 -9.71 -16.63
C GLN A 143 31.92 -9.89 -18.15
N VAL A 144 31.98 -11.13 -18.66
CA VAL A 144 32.14 -11.47 -20.07
C VAL A 144 30.94 -12.31 -20.53
N ALA A 145 29.77 -11.68 -20.63
CA ALA A 145 28.72 -12.07 -21.56
C ALA A 145 27.73 -10.91 -21.71
N ALA A 146 28.12 -9.94 -22.53
CA ALA A 146 27.19 -9.02 -23.16
C ALA A 146 26.06 -9.81 -23.85
N ARG A 147 24.82 -9.31 -23.71
CA ARG A 147 23.69 -9.58 -24.59
C ARG A 147 23.26 -11.05 -24.67
N SER A 148 22.57 -11.56 -23.65
CA SER A 148 21.62 -12.65 -23.89
C SER A 148 20.47 -12.10 -24.74
N GLY A 149 20.31 -12.65 -25.94
CA GLY A 149 19.25 -12.36 -26.90
C GLY A 149 17.88 -12.84 -26.43
N LEU A 150 17.46 -12.44 -25.22
CA LEU A 150 16.06 -12.53 -24.80
C LEU A 150 15.28 -11.56 -25.68
N ALA A 151 14.49 -12.10 -26.59
CA ALA A 151 13.64 -11.32 -27.45
C ALA A 151 12.61 -10.57 -26.60
N VAL A 152 12.73 -9.25 -26.55
CA VAL A 152 11.60 -8.38 -26.23
C VAL A 152 10.59 -8.58 -27.37
N LEU A 153 9.39 -9.07 -27.04
CA LEU A 153 8.32 -9.48 -27.97
C LEU A 153 8.23 -8.62 -29.26
N PRO A 154 8.57 -9.19 -30.44
CA PRO A 154 8.16 -8.63 -31.72
C PRO A 154 6.73 -9.10 -32.05
N THR A 155 5.76 -8.32 -31.62
CA THR A 155 4.64 -7.75 -32.40
C THR A 155 3.94 -8.53 -33.53
N ARG A 156 3.92 -9.88 -33.57
CA ARG A 156 3.26 -10.65 -34.65
C ARG A 156 2.13 -11.61 -34.28
N ARG A 157 1.73 -11.69 -33.00
CA ARG A 157 0.31 -11.94 -32.61
C ARG A 157 -0.45 -10.63 -32.40
N ARG A 158 0.08 -9.52 -32.91
CA ARG A 158 -0.58 -8.22 -32.87
C ARG A 158 -1.92 -8.28 -33.56
N ASP A 159 -2.08 -8.81 -34.76
CA ASP A 159 -3.27 -8.40 -35.53
C ASP A 159 -4.61 -9.03 -35.09
N GLU A 160 -4.63 -10.17 -34.40
CA GLU A 160 -5.89 -10.78 -33.92
C GLU A 160 -6.22 -10.37 -32.48
N VAL A 161 -5.22 -10.39 -31.60
CA VAL A 161 -5.35 -9.87 -30.23
C VAL A 161 -5.46 -8.34 -30.25
N ALA A 162 -4.81 -7.64 -31.18
CA ALA A 162 -5.06 -6.24 -31.48
C ALA A 162 -6.34 -6.04 -32.25
N ARG A 163 -6.92 -6.95 -33.04
CA ARG A 163 -8.29 -6.74 -33.56
C ARG A 163 -9.34 -6.84 -32.46
N ALA A 164 -9.23 -7.79 -31.55
CA ALA A 164 -10.11 -7.89 -30.39
C ALA A 164 -9.85 -6.76 -29.37
N ARG A 165 -8.59 -6.39 -29.12
CA ARG A 165 -8.21 -5.23 -28.30
C ARG A 165 -8.45 -3.90 -29.02
N GLN A 166 -8.47 -3.81 -30.34
CA GLN A 166 -8.81 -2.60 -31.12
C GLN A 166 -10.31 -2.45 -31.17
N ALA A 167 -11.11 -3.51 -31.31
CA ALA A 167 -12.56 -3.44 -31.11
C ALA A 167 -12.90 -3.00 -29.68
N THR A 168 -12.17 -3.50 -28.67
CA THR A 168 -12.32 -3.06 -27.28
C THR A 168 -11.76 -1.64 -27.06
N LYS A 169 -10.63 -1.27 -27.67
CA LYS A 169 -10.04 0.08 -27.61
C LYS A 169 -10.82 1.10 -28.41
N ASP A 170 -11.50 0.73 -29.48
CA ASP A 170 -12.37 1.57 -30.29
C ASP A 170 -13.70 1.76 -29.56
N ALA A 171 -14.21 0.74 -28.89
CA ALA A 171 -15.31 0.88 -27.94
C ALA A 171 -14.92 1.81 -26.76
N ILE A 172 -13.71 1.65 -26.20
CA ILE A 172 -13.18 2.52 -25.13
C ILE A 172 -12.78 3.91 -25.64
N ALA A 173 -12.32 4.07 -26.89
CA ALA A 173 -11.90 5.33 -27.48
C ALA A 173 -13.11 6.13 -28.00
N ALA A 174 -14.14 5.46 -28.50
CA ALA A 174 -15.45 6.04 -28.76
C ALA A 174 -16.15 6.44 -27.45
N ALA A 175 -15.88 5.73 -26.34
CA ALA A 175 -16.36 6.07 -25.01
C ALA A 175 -15.47 7.07 -24.24
N ARG A 176 -14.23 7.33 -24.69
CA ARG A 176 -13.33 8.32 -24.06
C ARG A 176 -13.75 9.71 -24.52
N PRO A 177 -14.15 10.62 -23.61
CA PRO A 177 -14.08 12.03 -23.96
C PRO A 177 -12.62 12.36 -24.29
N LYS A 178 -12.38 12.93 -25.48
CA LYS A 178 -11.09 13.48 -25.90
C LYS A 178 -10.73 14.65 -24.95
N ARG A 179 -10.19 14.35 -23.77
CA ARG A 179 -9.45 15.33 -22.98
C ARG A 179 -8.03 14.83 -22.82
N SER A 180 -7.16 15.42 -23.64
CA SER A 180 -5.73 15.50 -23.39
C SER A 180 -5.52 15.98 -21.95
N LEU A 181 -4.47 15.49 -21.28
CA LEU A 181 -3.78 16.33 -20.29
C LEU A 181 -3.39 17.59 -21.06
N HIS A 182 -4.20 18.66 -20.98
CA HIS A 182 -3.87 19.92 -21.61
C HIS A 182 -2.60 20.45 -20.90
N SER A 183 -1.76 21.15 -21.67
CA SER A 183 -0.55 21.86 -21.25
C SER A 183 -0.47 22.13 -19.75
N VAL A 184 0.59 21.65 -19.10
CA VAL A 184 0.94 21.99 -17.71
C VAL A 184 0.90 23.53 -17.60
N PRO A 185 -0.08 24.12 -16.88
CA PRO A 185 -0.02 25.54 -16.57
C PRO A 185 1.23 25.76 -15.72
N ASP A 186 2.04 26.77 -16.06
CA ASP A 186 3.28 27.06 -15.32
C ASP A 186 3.02 27.47 -13.85
N ASP A 187 1.79 27.83 -13.50
CA ASP A 187 1.37 28.22 -12.15
C ASP A 187 0.24 27.31 -11.62
N LEU A 188 0.45 26.75 -10.42
CA LEU A 188 -0.58 26.06 -9.65
C LEU A 188 -1.51 27.08 -8.97
N ASP A 189 -2.66 27.36 -9.58
CA ASP A 189 -3.69 28.16 -8.93
C ASP A 189 -4.53 27.32 -7.93
N GLU A 190 -4.92 27.94 -6.80
CA GLU A 190 -5.61 27.25 -5.71
C GLU A 190 -6.98 26.67 -6.13
N ALA A 191 -7.72 27.38 -6.99
CA ALA A 191 -9.04 26.97 -7.42
C ALA A 191 -8.99 25.72 -8.30
N SER A 192 -8.03 25.67 -9.22
CA SER A 192 -7.70 24.54 -10.08
C SER A 192 -7.24 23.34 -9.26
N LEU A 193 -6.37 23.55 -8.27
CA LEU A 193 -5.95 22.48 -7.37
C LEU A 193 -7.15 21.89 -6.59
N ARG A 194 -8.03 22.75 -6.05
CA ARG A 194 -9.26 22.31 -5.39
C ARG A 194 -10.20 21.55 -6.33
N GLU A 195 -10.36 22.01 -7.58
CA GLU A 195 -11.18 21.32 -8.58
C GLU A 195 -10.62 19.92 -8.89
N VAL A 196 -9.31 19.79 -9.04
CA VAL A 196 -8.64 18.50 -9.26
C VAL A 196 -8.82 17.58 -8.07
N MET A 197 -8.61 18.07 -6.84
CA MET A 197 -8.79 17.28 -5.62
C MET A 197 -10.25 16.84 -5.43
N ALA A 198 -11.23 17.67 -5.80
CA ALA A 198 -12.64 17.34 -5.70
C ALA A 198 -13.08 16.16 -6.60
N ARG A 199 -12.21 15.72 -7.54
CA ARG A 199 -12.41 14.52 -8.36
C ARG A 199 -12.11 13.21 -7.62
N PHE A 200 -11.54 13.28 -6.41
CA PHE A 200 -11.36 12.11 -5.56
C PHE A 200 -12.54 12.00 -4.59
N ALA A 201 -13.42 11.01 -4.82
CA ALA A 201 -14.55 10.76 -3.95
C ALA A 201 -14.07 10.24 -2.58
N THR A 202 -14.67 10.75 -1.51
CA THR A 202 -14.33 10.40 -0.13
C THR A 202 -15.57 10.04 0.66
N GLY A 203 -15.44 9.18 1.65
CA GLY A 203 -16.45 9.10 2.71
C GLY A 203 -16.38 10.33 3.61
N ILE A 204 -17.41 10.55 4.42
CA ILE A 204 -17.44 11.64 5.39
C ILE A 204 -17.34 11.10 6.81
N THR A 205 -16.49 11.74 7.61
CA THR A 205 -16.34 11.43 9.03
C THR A 205 -16.60 12.67 9.87
N VAL A 206 -16.96 12.48 11.14
CA VAL A 206 -16.85 13.51 12.17
C VAL A 206 -15.80 13.07 13.17
N LEU A 207 -14.79 13.91 13.35
CA LEU A 207 -13.76 13.77 14.36
C LEU A 207 -14.23 14.45 15.64
N THR A 208 -14.05 13.82 16.80
CA THR A 208 -14.49 14.36 18.09
C THR A 208 -13.43 14.25 19.17
N VAL A 209 -13.46 15.17 20.12
CA VAL A 209 -12.61 15.20 21.32
C VAL A 209 -13.50 15.40 22.54
N ALA A 210 -13.12 14.79 23.67
CA ALA A 210 -13.84 14.88 24.94
C ALA A 210 -13.33 16.02 25.84
N GLY A 211 -14.02 16.21 26.98
CA GLY A 211 -13.56 17.08 28.08
C GLY A 211 -13.90 18.56 27.87
N ASP A 212 -13.19 19.42 28.59
CA ASP A 212 -13.36 20.89 28.52
C ASP A 212 -13.04 21.43 27.11
N GLU A 213 -12.19 20.72 26.37
CA GLU A 213 -11.86 20.95 24.96
C GLU A 213 -12.84 20.25 23.99
N GLY A 214 -14.01 19.86 24.48
CA GLY A 214 -15.03 19.13 23.73
C GLY A 214 -15.32 19.77 22.38
N HIS A 215 -14.97 19.08 21.30
CA HIS A 215 -15.11 19.60 19.95
C HIS A 215 -15.37 18.51 18.93
N GLY A 216 -16.27 18.77 17.98
CA GLY A 216 -16.51 17.92 16.82
C GLY A 216 -16.17 18.66 15.52
N MET A 217 -15.71 17.99 14.48
CA MET A 217 -15.46 18.61 13.17
C MET A 217 -15.68 17.59 12.05
N THR A 218 -16.39 17.99 11.01
CA THR A 218 -16.49 17.20 9.79
C THR A 218 -15.15 17.14 9.08
N ALA A 219 -14.72 15.94 8.70
CA ALA A 219 -13.49 15.70 7.98
C ALA A 219 -13.69 14.62 6.91
N ASN A 220 -13.13 14.85 5.74
CA ASN A 220 -13.05 13.86 4.65
C ASN A 220 -11.60 13.51 4.28
N ALA A 221 -10.62 14.14 4.94
CA ALA A 221 -9.20 13.78 4.88
C ALA A 221 -8.87 12.75 5.96
N PHE A 222 -9.55 11.61 5.94
CA PHE A 222 -9.37 10.48 6.86
C PHE A 222 -8.95 9.22 6.08
N THR A 223 -7.97 8.48 6.58
CA THR A 223 -7.42 7.30 5.89
C THR A 223 -6.97 6.22 6.86
N SER A 224 -7.29 4.95 6.57
CA SER A 224 -6.69 3.80 7.25
C SER A 224 -5.23 3.61 6.84
N VAL A 225 -4.33 3.38 7.79
CA VAL A 225 -2.88 3.32 7.53
C VAL A 225 -2.32 1.92 7.70
N SER A 226 -2.63 1.25 8.81
CA SER A 226 -2.05 -0.05 9.16
C SER A 226 -3.03 -0.91 9.95
N LEU A 227 -2.88 -2.23 9.84
CA LEU A 227 -3.61 -3.20 10.65
C LEU A 227 -2.82 -3.68 11.88
N ASP A 228 -1.48 -3.68 11.80
CA ASP A 228 -0.59 -4.07 12.91
C ASP A 228 0.69 -3.21 12.91
N PRO A 229 0.84 -2.25 13.85
CA PRO A 229 -0.18 -1.81 14.81
C PRO A 229 -1.39 -1.18 14.08
N PRO A 230 -2.60 -1.16 14.68
CA PRO A 230 -3.79 -0.62 14.03
C PRO A 230 -3.74 0.91 14.00
N LEU A 231 -3.47 1.49 12.83
CA LEU A 231 -3.24 2.93 12.66
C LEU A 231 -4.23 3.55 11.67
N VAL A 232 -4.67 4.76 11.98
CA VAL A 232 -5.41 5.65 11.09
C VAL A 232 -4.79 7.04 11.10
N LEU A 233 -5.07 7.85 10.07
CA LEU A 233 -4.69 9.25 10.04
C LEU A 233 -5.84 10.17 9.69
N CYS A 234 -5.74 11.41 10.14
CA CYS A 234 -6.58 12.52 9.68
C CYS A 234 -5.75 13.80 9.48
N CYS A 235 -6.14 14.61 8.50
CA CYS A 235 -5.55 15.93 8.27
C CYS A 235 -6.46 17.02 8.84
N VAL A 236 -5.93 17.84 9.75
CA VAL A 236 -6.68 18.95 10.36
C VAL A 236 -5.94 20.26 10.12
N ALA A 237 -6.66 21.28 9.67
CA ALA A 237 -6.11 22.61 9.44
C ALA A 237 -5.59 23.18 10.76
N ARG A 238 -4.37 23.75 10.77
CA ARG A 238 -3.77 24.29 12.00
C ARG A 238 -4.62 25.35 12.72
N PRO A 239 -5.37 26.23 12.01
CA PRO A 239 -6.24 27.20 12.68
C PRO A 239 -7.54 26.60 13.26
N ALA A 240 -7.85 25.32 13.01
CA ALA A 240 -9.09 24.72 13.47
C ALA A 240 -9.02 24.45 14.99
N ARG A 241 -10.13 24.69 15.71
CA ARG A 241 -10.20 24.41 17.16
C ARG A 241 -9.96 22.94 17.49
N LEU A 242 -10.36 22.03 16.60
CA LEU A 242 -10.08 20.60 16.72
C LEU A 242 -8.57 20.31 16.77
N HIS A 243 -7.74 21.08 16.05
CA HIS A 243 -6.29 20.87 16.03
C HIS A 243 -5.72 20.99 17.43
N GLU A 244 -5.99 22.12 18.10
CA GLU A 244 -5.56 22.36 19.48
C GLU A 244 -6.18 21.33 20.43
N ALA A 245 -7.47 21.03 20.29
CA ALA A 245 -8.16 20.04 21.14
C ALA A 245 -7.50 18.64 21.07
N ILE A 246 -7.11 18.17 19.87
CA ILE A 246 -6.40 16.90 19.69
C ILE A 246 -4.99 16.98 20.28
N MET A 247 -4.28 18.11 20.09
CA MET A 247 -2.94 18.30 20.66
C MET A 247 -2.94 18.26 22.18
N THR A 248 -3.98 18.83 22.81
CA THR A 248 -4.15 18.87 24.27
C THR A 248 -4.58 17.53 24.84
N THR A 249 -5.64 16.93 24.30
CA THR A 249 -6.23 15.69 24.84
C THR A 249 -5.48 14.44 24.42
N ARG A 250 -4.76 14.50 23.30
CA ARG A 250 -4.09 13.39 22.63
C ARG A 250 -5.01 12.23 22.25
N GLN A 251 -6.33 12.40 22.33
CA GLN A 251 -7.29 11.35 22.06
C GLN A 251 -8.43 11.91 21.22
N PHE A 252 -8.93 11.09 20.30
CA PHE A 252 -10.03 11.50 19.43
C PHE A 252 -10.92 10.31 19.05
N GLY A 253 -12.19 10.61 18.84
CA GLY A 253 -13.17 9.72 18.24
C GLY A 253 -13.32 10.00 16.75
N VAL A 254 -13.72 8.97 16.00
CA VAL A 254 -14.09 9.07 14.59
C VAL A 254 -15.45 8.43 14.42
N SER A 255 -16.41 9.14 13.83
CA SER A 255 -17.70 8.58 13.41
C SER A 255 -17.80 8.61 11.89
N VAL A 256 -17.95 7.46 11.24
CA VAL A 256 -18.06 7.33 9.77
C VAL A 256 -19.53 7.41 9.37
N LEU A 257 -19.92 8.43 8.61
CA LEU A 257 -21.32 8.79 8.44
C LEU A 257 -22.06 7.98 7.36
N GLY A 258 -23.32 7.67 7.66
CA GLY A 258 -24.31 7.15 6.71
C GLY A 258 -24.95 8.25 5.87
N ALA A 259 -25.54 7.89 4.73
CA ALA A 259 -26.14 8.81 3.76
C ALA A 259 -27.28 9.67 4.34
N ASP A 260 -27.98 9.17 5.34
CA ASP A 260 -29.02 9.86 6.10
C ASP A 260 -28.48 10.92 7.07
N GLN A 261 -27.15 11.00 7.24
CA GLN A 261 -26.49 11.90 8.19
C GLN A 261 -25.85 13.13 7.51
N GLU A 262 -26.35 13.54 6.34
CA GLU A 262 -25.88 14.76 5.66
C GLU A 262 -26.03 16.01 6.55
N GLU A 263 -27.16 16.14 7.25
CA GLU A 263 -27.40 17.27 8.17
C GLU A 263 -26.35 17.33 9.28
N LEU A 264 -25.93 16.17 9.78
CA LEU A 264 -24.89 16.04 10.81
C LEU A 264 -23.52 16.47 10.27
N ALA A 265 -23.19 16.05 9.04
CA ALA A 265 -21.98 16.49 8.36
C ALA A 265 -21.94 18.00 8.15
N ARG A 266 -23.07 18.61 7.75
CA ARG A 266 -23.20 20.06 7.58
C ARG A 266 -23.06 20.78 8.92
N TYR A 267 -23.72 20.27 9.96
CA TYR A 267 -23.65 20.83 11.32
C TYR A 267 -22.20 20.92 11.82
N PHE A 268 -21.43 19.83 11.76
CA PHE A 268 -20.04 19.83 12.22
C PHE A 268 -19.04 20.49 11.25
N ALA A 269 -19.47 20.89 10.05
CA ALA A 269 -18.70 21.73 9.13
C ALA A 269 -18.95 23.24 9.35
N ASP A 270 -20.09 23.61 9.95
CA ASP A 270 -20.49 25.00 10.17
C ASP A 270 -19.72 25.63 11.34
N ARG A 271 -18.96 26.70 11.06
CA ARG A 271 -18.14 27.40 12.05
C ARG A 271 -18.97 28.23 13.04
N ASP A 272 -20.22 28.52 12.72
CA ASP A 272 -21.12 29.35 13.53
C ASP A 272 -21.94 28.52 14.54
N ARG A 273 -21.76 27.19 14.56
CA ARG A 273 -22.36 26.30 15.58
C ARG A 273 -21.92 26.69 17.00
N PRO A 274 -22.70 26.34 18.04
CA PRO A 274 -22.32 26.59 19.43
C PRO A 274 -20.91 26.07 19.74
N PRO A 275 -20.08 26.79 20.51
CA PRO A 275 -18.74 26.34 20.85
C PRO A 275 -18.74 25.35 22.02
N GLY A 276 -17.64 24.60 22.16
CA GLY A 276 -17.41 23.70 23.29
C GLY A 276 -18.44 22.56 23.35
N ALA A 277 -18.74 22.08 24.56
CA ALA A 277 -19.65 20.96 24.78
C ALA A 277 -21.09 21.20 24.25
N ALA A 278 -21.55 22.46 24.19
CA ALA A 278 -22.91 22.80 23.77
C ALA A 278 -23.22 22.43 22.30
N GLN A 279 -22.19 22.22 21.46
CA GLN A 279 -22.39 21.72 20.10
C GLN A 279 -22.96 20.30 20.07
N PHE A 280 -22.82 19.56 21.16
CA PHE A 280 -23.29 18.19 21.25
C PHE A 280 -24.73 18.07 21.80
N ASP A 281 -25.34 19.18 22.24
CA ASP A 281 -26.70 19.19 22.83
C ASP A 281 -27.79 18.91 21.77
N ALA A 282 -27.54 19.29 20.52
CA ALA A 282 -28.47 19.16 19.41
C ALA A 282 -28.35 17.83 18.64
N VAL A 283 -27.41 16.95 19.04
CA VAL A 283 -27.09 15.72 18.32
C VAL A 283 -27.10 14.52 19.26
N SER A 284 -27.48 13.35 18.77
CA SER A 284 -27.39 12.12 19.56
C SER A 284 -25.99 11.54 19.49
N TRP A 285 -25.40 11.26 20.65
CA TRP A 285 -24.07 10.67 20.76
C TRP A 285 -23.94 9.85 22.05
N LEU A 286 -22.92 9.00 22.09
CA LEU A 286 -22.52 8.23 23.27
C LEU A 286 -21.04 8.47 23.56
N PRO A 287 -20.62 8.53 24.84
CA PRO A 287 -19.20 8.65 25.16
C PRO A 287 -18.47 7.37 24.74
N GLY A 288 -17.36 7.52 24.03
CA GLY A 288 -16.48 6.41 23.68
C GLY A 288 -15.94 5.72 24.94
N PRO A 289 -15.97 4.38 25.03
CA PRO A 289 -15.56 3.67 26.24
C PRO A 289 -14.05 3.71 26.52
N ARG A 290 -13.20 4.07 25.55
CA ARG A 290 -11.74 4.16 25.70
C ARG A 290 -11.24 5.59 25.85
N THR A 291 -11.85 6.56 25.16
CA THR A 291 -11.38 7.95 25.12
C THR A 291 -12.38 8.94 25.73
N GLY A 292 -13.63 8.53 25.95
CA GLY A 292 -14.72 9.43 26.32
C GLY A 292 -15.16 10.37 25.18
N ALA A 293 -14.52 10.31 24.01
CA ALA A 293 -14.85 11.17 22.88
C ALA A 293 -16.29 10.91 22.41
N PRO A 294 -17.07 11.95 22.06
CA PRO A 294 -18.43 11.76 21.55
C PRO A 294 -18.46 10.91 20.27
N LEU A 295 -19.14 9.77 20.31
CA LEU A 295 -19.38 8.90 19.17
C LEU A 295 -20.81 9.11 18.68
N LEU A 296 -20.98 9.58 17.44
CA LEU A 296 -22.28 10.03 16.94
C LEU A 296 -23.21 8.85 16.63
N SER A 297 -24.41 8.85 17.19
CA SER A 297 -25.38 7.77 17.01
C SER A 297 -25.77 7.59 15.54
N GLY A 298 -26.00 6.35 15.13
CA GLY A 298 -26.42 6.01 13.76
C GLY A 298 -25.30 6.03 12.70
N ALA A 299 -24.05 6.33 13.09
CA ALA A 299 -22.92 6.22 12.17
C ALA A 299 -22.68 4.76 11.72
N LEU A 300 -22.11 4.57 10.53
CA LEU A 300 -21.78 3.26 9.97
C LEU A 300 -20.65 2.55 10.72
N ALA A 301 -19.75 3.33 11.32
CA ALA A 301 -18.65 2.81 12.12
C ALA A 301 -18.10 3.88 13.05
N TRP A 302 -17.44 3.43 14.11
CA TRP A 302 -16.73 4.29 15.05
C TRP A 302 -15.32 3.79 15.33
N LEU A 303 -14.41 4.72 15.56
CA LEU A 303 -13.06 4.45 16.04
C LEU A 303 -12.75 5.36 17.23
N GLU A 304 -11.96 4.83 18.15
CA GLU A 304 -11.37 5.58 19.25
C GLU A 304 -9.86 5.50 19.13
N CYS A 305 -9.18 6.64 19.13
CA CYS A 305 -7.78 6.73 18.78
C CYS A 305 -6.96 7.46 19.86
N ASP A 306 -5.74 6.98 20.09
CA ASP A 306 -4.69 7.68 20.83
C ASP A 306 -3.68 8.28 19.84
N LEU A 307 -3.26 9.53 20.07
CA LEU A 307 -2.39 10.25 19.17
C LEU A 307 -0.93 9.80 19.30
N THR A 308 -0.50 8.99 18.34
CA THR A 308 0.86 8.47 18.24
C THR A 308 1.84 9.53 17.74
N GLN A 309 1.54 10.19 16.62
CA GLN A 309 2.46 11.14 15.99
C GLN A 309 1.74 12.24 15.22
N VAL A 310 2.41 13.40 15.07
CA VAL A 310 1.93 14.51 14.25
C VAL A 310 3.00 14.85 13.22
N TYR A 311 2.63 14.84 11.94
CA TYR A 311 3.50 15.25 10.83
C TYR A 311 3.05 16.60 10.25
N ASN A 312 4.01 17.34 9.69
CA ASN A 312 3.74 18.58 8.98
C ASN A 312 3.11 18.27 7.62
N GLY A 313 1.94 18.87 7.34
CA GLY A 313 1.23 18.76 6.06
C GLY A 313 0.96 20.13 5.41
N GLY A 314 1.90 21.08 5.53
CA GLY A 314 1.68 22.46 5.07
C GLY A 314 0.82 23.26 6.06
N ASP A 315 -0.29 23.82 5.58
CA ASP A 315 -1.30 24.53 6.39
C ASP A 315 -2.13 23.57 7.28
N HIS A 316 -1.99 22.27 7.07
CA HIS A 316 -2.55 21.21 7.92
C HIS A 316 -1.47 20.52 8.76
N SER A 317 -1.93 19.80 9.78
CA SER A 317 -1.16 18.75 10.45
C SER A 317 -1.78 17.39 10.15
N ILE A 318 -0.93 16.39 9.96
CA ILE A 318 -1.33 15.00 9.75
C ILE A 318 -1.22 14.31 11.11
N PHE A 319 -2.36 13.99 11.71
CA PHE A 319 -2.44 13.29 12.98
C PHE A 319 -2.49 11.79 12.70
N LEU A 320 -1.49 11.05 13.16
CA LEU A 320 -1.43 9.59 13.12
C LEU A 320 -1.88 9.05 14.48
N GLY A 321 -2.99 8.32 14.49
CA GLY A 321 -3.56 7.73 15.70
C GLY A 321 -3.57 6.21 15.69
N GLU A 322 -3.26 5.63 16.85
CA GLU A 322 -3.43 4.20 17.13
C GLU A 322 -4.85 3.92 17.60
N VAL A 323 -5.50 2.93 17.00
CA VAL A 323 -6.89 2.59 17.29
C VAL A 323 -6.97 1.77 18.59
N LEU A 324 -7.55 2.37 19.62
CA LEU A 324 -7.82 1.74 20.92
C LEU A 324 -9.11 0.90 20.93
N GLY A 325 -10.08 1.29 20.11
CA GLY A 325 -11.40 0.69 20.02
C GLY A 325 -12.02 0.90 18.64
N SER A 326 -12.76 -0.09 18.15
CA SER A 326 -13.52 0.02 16.90
C SER A 326 -14.89 -0.64 17.06
N PHE A 327 -15.91 0.03 16.53
CA PHE A 327 -17.31 -0.40 16.63
C PHE A 327 -17.96 -0.30 15.26
N ARG A 328 -18.89 -1.21 14.99
CA ARG A 328 -19.65 -1.26 13.73
C ARG A 328 -21.08 -0.82 14.00
N GLY A 329 -21.59 0.06 13.16
CA GLY A 329 -23.00 0.40 13.12
C GLY A 329 -23.79 -0.57 12.24
N ASP A 330 -25.06 -0.24 12.04
CA ASP A 330 -25.90 -0.94 11.10
C ASP A 330 -25.40 -0.75 9.67
N ARG A 331 -25.67 -1.72 8.79
CA ARG A 331 -25.38 -1.57 7.37
C ARG A 331 -26.32 -0.54 6.76
N GLY A 332 -25.76 0.41 6.03
CA GLY A 332 -26.52 1.43 5.31
C GLY A 332 -25.72 2.00 4.14
N GLU A 333 -26.33 2.93 3.43
CA GLU A 333 -25.66 3.72 2.40
C GLU A 333 -24.58 4.61 3.03
N ALA A 334 -23.41 4.70 2.41
CA ALA A 334 -22.34 5.59 2.85
C ALA A 334 -22.58 7.02 2.37
N LEU A 335 -22.37 8.01 3.23
CA LEU A 335 -22.31 9.41 2.82
C LEU A 335 -20.97 9.70 2.15
N LEU A 336 -21.03 10.22 0.94
CA LEU A 336 -19.89 10.57 0.12
C LEU A 336 -19.80 12.07 -0.11
N PHE A 337 -18.57 12.56 -0.27
CA PHE A 337 -18.28 13.90 -0.78
C PHE A 337 -17.53 13.78 -2.10
N TYR A 338 -18.14 14.30 -3.17
CA TYR A 338 -17.58 14.25 -4.52
C TYR A 338 -17.95 15.51 -5.30
N HIS A 339 -16.98 16.12 -5.99
CA HIS A 339 -17.15 17.38 -6.71
C HIS A 339 -17.78 18.52 -5.87
N GLY A 340 -17.46 18.60 -4.58
CA GLY A 340 -18.00 19.63 -3.69
C GLY A 340 -19.45 19.39 -3.24
N ASN A 341 -20.03 18.22 -3.53
CA ASN A 341 -21.41 17.89 -3.25
C ASN A 341 -21.52 16.58 -2.44
N TYR A 342 -22.58 16.49 -1.63
CA TYR A 342 -22.94 15.26 -0.93
C TYR A 342 -23.59 14.27 -1.90
N GLN A 343 -23.24 13.00 -1.77
CA GLN A 343 -23.79 11.88 -2.53
C GLN A 343 -23.93 10.66 -1.63
N SER A 344 -24.61 9.61 -2.09
CA SER A 344 -24.68 8.33 -1.38
C SER A 344 -24.20 7.17 -2.25
N ALA A 345 -23.75 6.10 -1.59
CA ALA A 345 -23.45 4.83 -2.24
C ALA A 345 -23.95 3.64 -1.42
N LEU A 346 -24.66 2.72 -2.09
CA LEU A 346 -25.07 1.45 -1.53
C LEU A 346 -23.89 0.48 -1.40
N PRO A 347 -23.75 -0.24 -0.28
CA PRO A 347 -22.83 -1.36 -0.22
C PRO A 347 -23.27 -2.42 -1.24
N PRO A 348 -22.34 -3.00 -2.03
CA PRO A 348 -22.69 -4.05 -2.96
C PRO A 348 -23.38 -5.21 -2.22
N ALA A 349 -24.45 -5.75 -2.80
CA ALA A 349 -25.14 -6.90 -2.26
C ALA A 349 -24.12 -8.02 -2.04
N ILE A 350 -24.00 -8.51 -0.80
CA ILE A 350 -23.22 -9.71 -0.55
C ILE A 350 -24.02 -10.85 -1.17
N GLY A 351 -23.51 -11.41 -2.28
CA GLY A 351 -24.08 -12.62 -2.87
C GLY A 351 -24.13 -13.72 -1.81
N ALA A 352 -25.31 -14.33 -1.67
CA ALA A 352 -25.58 -15.46 -0.79
C ALA A 352 -24.82 -16.72 -1.23
#